data_AF-M4EUK6-F1
#
_entry.id   AF-M4EUK6-F1
#
_cell.length_a   1.000
_cell.length_b   1.000
_cell.length_c   1.000
_cell.angle_alpha   90.00
_cell.angle_beta   90.00
_cell.angle_gamma   90.00
#
_symmetry.space_group_name_H-M   'P 1'
#
loop_
_entity.id
_entity.type
_entity.pdbx_description
1 polymer ?
#
loop_
_entity_poly.entity_id
_entity_poly.type
_entity_poly.pdbx_seq_one_letter_code
_entity_poly.pdbx_strand_id
1 'polypeptide(L)'
;MVNSESHSSNDQVPPSTTCSPHEGGCKEAEDKLTECMLILPKVKELTTKAVTEVFKTADYDYMKGGACKEPFMALAECPDRDKPDKQIAMLKCMEAHSDYYHKYNEIIDKQVSKEVESMFPGGEVKLALGVHEFFTKGEGDCCKEQYFACMDCLIEEGFNEEEEEEFGPGFINFGKWLLRLI
;
A
#
# COMPACT_ATOMS: atom_id res chain seq x y z
N MET A 1 -50.15 -5.48 -52.17
CA MET A 1 -49.72 -5.00 -50.84
C MET A 1 -49.38 -6.22 -50.01
N VAL A 2 -48.09 -6.53 -49.91
CA VAL A 2 -47.56 -7.59 -49.03
C VAL A 2 -46.25 -7.03 -48.49
N ASN A 3 -46.19 -6.85 -47.17
CA ASN A 3 -45.00 -6.41 -46.44
C ASN A 3 -43.94 -7.51 -46.48
N SER A 4 -42.67 -7.11 -46.57
CA SER A 4 -41.54 -7.96 -46.17
C SER A 4 -40.47 -7.06 -45.57
N GLU A 5 -40.53 -6.91 -44.26
CA GLU A 5 -39.49 -6.33 -43.43
C GLU A 5 -38.35 -7.36 -43.30
N SER A 6 -37.16 -7.01 -43.79
CA SER A 6 -35.95 -7.76 -43.50
C SER A 6 -35.31 -7.18 -42.24
N HIS A 7 -35.45 -7.88 -41.12
CA HIS A 7 -34.70 -7.59 -39.90
C HIS A 7 -33.24 -8.03 -40.08
N SER A 8 -32.34 -7.04 -40.15
CA SER A 8 -30.90 -7.22 -40.04
C SER A 8 -30.55 -7.44 -38.57
N SER A 9 -30.17 -8.66 -38.21
CA SER A 9 -29.67 -9.00 -36.87
C SER A 9 -28.24 -8.44 -36.74
N ASN A 10 -28.09 -7.36 -35.97
CA ASN A 10 -26.78 -6.94 -35.48
C ASN A 10 -26.46 -7.76 -34.24
N ASP A 11 -25.60 -8.76 -34.39
CA ASP A 11 -24.92 -9.41 -33.26
C ASP A 11 -23.96 -8.40 -32.62
N GLN A 12 -24.47 -7.59 -31.69
CA GLN A 12 -23.65 -6.90 -30.73
C GLN A 12 -23.13 -7.93 -29.73
N VAL A 13 -21.89 -8.37 -29.96
CA VAL A 13 -21.06 -8.96 -28.91
C VAL A 13 -21.02 -7.96 -27.75
N PRO A 14 -21.40 -8.33 -26.52
CA PRO A 14 -21.29 -7.43 -25.39
C PRO A 14 -19.83 -7.04 -25.20
N PRO A 15 -19.52 -5.76 -24.90
CA PRO A 15 -18.16 -5.36 -24.63
C PRO A 15 -17.67 -6.18 -23.43
N SER A 16 -16.60 -6.94 -23.66
CA SER A 16 -15.83 -7.62 -22.62
C SER A 16 -15.53 -6.59 -21.54
N THR A 17 -16.22 -6.72 -20.41
CA THR A 17 -16.01 -5.88 -19.24
C THR A 17 -14.56 -6.04 -18.82
N THR A 18 -13.82 -4.97 -19.09
CA THR A 18 -12.67 -4.45 -18.37
C THR A 18 -12.26 -5.29 -17.16
N CYS A 19 -11.05 -5.84 -17.22
CA CYS A 19 -10.29 -6.21 -16.04
C CYS A 19 -10.01 -4.92 -15.25
N SER A 20 -11.00 -4.45 -14.48
CA SER A 20 -10.68 -3.54 -13.38
C SER A 20 -9.92 -4.38 -12.36
N PRO A 21 -8.72 -3.96 -11.94
CA PRO A 21 -8.13 -4.51 -10.72
C PRO A 21 -9.18 -4.28 -9.62
N HIS A 22 -9.54 -5.33 -8.90
CA HIS A 22 -10.25 -5.17 -7.64
C HIS A 22 -9.40 -4.21 -6.79
N GLU A 23 -9.83 -2.96 -6.61
CA GLU A 23 -9.34 -2.17 -5.48
C GLU A 23 -9.71 -3.00 -4.25
N GLY A 24 -8.69 -3.51 -3.54
CA GLY A 24 -8.88 -4.30 -2.33
C GLY A 24 -9.74 -3.52 -1.33
N GLY A 25 -10.55 -4.23 -0.54
CA GLY A 25 -11.50 -3.63 0.41
C GLY A 25 -10.82 -2.69 1.42
N CYS A 26 -9.53 -2.91 1.70
CA CYS A 26 -8.75 -2.07 2.62
C CYS A 26 -7.95 -0.93 2.01
N LYS A 27 -7.97 -0.70 0.70
CA LYS A 27 -7.07 0.28 0.05
C LYS A 27 -7.20 1.69 0.63
N GLU A 28 -8.42 2.12 0.96
CA GLU A 28 -8.65 3.42 1.59
C GLU A 28 -8.04 3.51 3.00
N ALA A 29 -8.13 2.45 3.80
CA ALA A 29 -7.58 2.40 5.15
C ALA A 29 -6.04 2.36 5.12
N GLU A 30 -5.47 1.60 4.18
CA GLU A 30 -4.04 1.54 3.92
C GLU A 30 -3.48 2.90 3.49
N ASP A 31 -4.16 3.59 2.57
CA ASP A 31 -3.75 4.91 2.08
C ASP A 31 -3.77 5.95 3.22
N LYS A 32 -4.83 5.96 4.04
CA LYS A 32 -4.93 6.85 5.22
C LYS A 32 -3.84 6.56 6.25
N LEU A 33 -3.55 5.29 6.51
CA LEU A 33 -2.49 4.91 7.43
C LEU A 33 -1.13 5.32 6.87
N THR A 34 -0.86 5.03 5.60
CA THR A 34 0.38 5.43 4.90
C THR A 34 0.61 6.93 4.96
N GLU A 35 -0.41 7.73 4.64
CA GLU A 35 -0.34 9.19 4.69
C GLU A 35 -0.04 9.69 6.11
N CYS A 36 -0.64 9.08 7.12
CA CYS A 36 -0.33 9.41 8.51
C CYS A 36 1.09 9.00 8.91
N MET A 37 1.49 7.76 8.61
CA MET A 37 2.80 7.23 8.96
C MET A 37 3.93 8.09 8.40
N LEU A 38 3.79 8.65 7.20
CA LEU A 38 4.85 9.41 6.54
C LEU A 38 5.14 10.78 7.18
N ILE A 39 4.30 11.25 8.09
CA ILE A 39 4.58 12.43 8.92
C ILE A 39 5.46 12.08 10.14
N LEU A 40 5.56 10.80 10.49
CA LEU A 40 6.28 10.33 11.67
C LEU A 40 7.80 10.41 11.42
N PRO A 41 8.59 10.98 12.35
CA PRO A 41 10.03 11.16 12.15
C PRO A 41 10.77 9.86 11.77
N LYS A 42 10.50 8.75 12.47
CA LYS A 42 11.12 7.45 12.18
C LYS A 42 10.75 6.87 10.83
N VAL A 43 9.47 6.96 10.44
CA VAL A 43 9.01 6.47 9.12
C VAL A 43 9.55 7.34 8.00
N LYS A 44 9.62 8.66 8.23
CA LYS A 44 10.23 9.60 7.30
C LYS A 44 11.70 9.28 7.07
N GLU A 45 12.47 8.99 8.14
CA GLU A 45 13.87 8.58 8.02
C GLU A 45 14.01 7.29 7.19
N LEU A 46 13.16 6.29 7.50
CA LEU A 46 13.04 5.03 6.75
C LEU A 46 12.81 5.26 5.26
N THR A 47 11.81 6.08 4.92
CA THR A 47 11.41 6.39 3.55
C THR A 47 12.52 7.14 2.81
N THR A 48 13.14 8.13 3.45
CA THR A 48 14.30 8.84 2.90
C THR A 48 15.45 7.87 2.61
N LYS A 49 15.76 6.91 3.50
CA LYS A 49 16.80 5.90 3.25
C LYS A 49 16.46 5.01 2.07
N ALA A 50 15.22 4.49 2.00
CA ALA A 50 14.76 3.65 0.90
C ALA A 50 14.83 4.38 -0.44
N VAL A 51 14.29 5.59 -0.51
CA VAL A 51 14.35 6.47 -1.68
C VAL A 51 15.81 6.78 -2.07
N THR A 52 16.68 7.03 -1.09
CA THR A 52 18.10 7.29 -1.34
C THR A 52 18.79 6.09 -1.98
N GLU A 53 18.48 4.87 -1.54
CA GLU A 53 19.00 3.65 -2.18
C GLU A 53 18.45 3.48 -3.60
N VAL A 54 17.19 3.82 -3.84
CA VAL A 54 16.66 3.90 -5.22
C VAL A 54 17.47 4.88 -6.05
N PHE A 55 17.75 6.10 -5.57
CA PHE A 55 18.56 7.07 -6.34
C PHE A 55 20.00 6.62 -6.60
N LYS A 56 20.61 5.87 -5.67
CA LYS A 56 21.96 5.31 -5.87
C LYS A 56 21.99 4.23 -6.94
N THR A 57 20.91 3.48 -7.06
CA THR A 57 20.80 2.32 -7.97
C THR A 57 20.05 2.64 -9.26
N ALA A 58 19.38 3.79 -9.31
CA ALA A 58 18.59 4.27 -10.43
C ALA A 58 19.46 4.50 -11.66
N ASP A 59 19.10 3.78 -12.72
CA ASP A 59 19.45 4.20 -14.06
C ASP A 59 18.61 5.44 -14.39
N TYR A 60 19.29 6.58 -14.50
CA TYR A 60 18.65 7.88 -14.68
C TYR A 60 17.87 7.96 -16.01
N ASP A 61 18.32 7.26 -17.04
CA ASP A 61 17.65 7.22 -18.33
C ASP A 61 16.42 6.31 -18.28
N TYR A 62 16.52 5.21 -17.54
CA TYR A 62 15.36 4.34 -17.27
C TYR A 62 14.25 5.08 -16.52
N MET A 63 14.60 5.81 -15.46
CA MET A 63 13.64 6.56 -14.65
C MET A 63 13.01 7.71 -15.45
N LYS A 64 13.79 8.37 -16.32
CA LYS A 64 13.30 9.41 -17.21
C LYS A 64 12.42 8.90 -18.35
N GLY A 65 12.57 7.64 -18.74
CA GLY A 65 11.78 7.03 -19.81
C GLY A 65 10.41 6.51 -19.38
N GLY A 66 10.19 6.33 -18.07
CA GLY A 66 8.97 5.70 -17.55
C GLY A 66 7.86 6.68 -17.13
N ALA A 67 6.72 6.12 -16.75
CA ALA A 67 5.52 6.87 -16.33
C ALA A 67 5.75 7.77 -15.10
N CYS A 68 6.72 7.42 -14.25
CA CYS A 68 7.07 8.16 -13.03
C CYS A 68 8.19 9.18 -13.22
N LYS A 69 8.48 9.58 -14.47
CA LYS A 69 9.48 10.59 -14.78
C LYS A 69 9.27 11.89 -13.99
N GLU A 70 8.07 12.46 -14.05
CA GLU A 70 7.79 13.76 -13.43
C GLU A 70 7.99 13.75 -11.90
N PRO A 71 7.43 12.80 -11.13
CA PRO A 71 7.70 12.75 -9.69
C PRO A 71 9.17 12.43 -9.39
N PHE A 72 9.84 11.60 -10.19
CA PHE A 72 11.27 11.34 -10.05
C PHE A 72 12.11 12.61 -10.24
N MET A 73 11.87 13.36 -11.30
CA MET A 73 12.58 14.61 -11.59
C MET A 73 12.29 15.67 -10.51
N ALA A 74 11.03 15.80 -10.10
CA ALA A 74 10.63 16.73 -9.03
C ALA A 74 11.35 16.44 -7.71
N LEU A 75 11.64 15.17 -7.42
CA LEU A 75 12.39 14.74 -6.24
C LEU A 75 13.91 14.90 -6.45
N ALA A 76 14.44 14.56 -7.63
CA ALA A 76 15.86 14.66 -7.95
C ALA A 76 16.39 16.10 -7.94
N GLU A 77 15.59 17.03 -8.46
CA GLU A 77 15.87 18.47 -8.54
C GLU A 77 15.52 19.20 -7.23
N CYS A 78 14.91 18.52 -6.26
CA CYS A 78 14.61 19.13 -4.97
C CYS A 78 15.90 19.27 -4.13
N PRO A 79 16.28 20.49 -3.70
CA PRO A 79 17.35 20.64 -2.71
C PRO A 79 16.95 20.01 -1.36
N ASP A 80 15.65 20.02 -1.04
CA ASP A 80 15.07 19.37 0.13
C ASP A 80 14.47 18.02 -0.27
N ARG A 81 15.32 17.00 -0.45
CA ARG A 81 14.86 15.62 -0.77
C ARG A 81 13.99 15.01 0.32
N ASP A 82 13.97 15.60 1.50
CA ASP A 82 13.21 15.17 2.68
C ASP A 82 11.75 15.70 2.71
N LYS A 83 11.25 16.26 1.59
CA LYS A 83 9.83 16.63 1.51
C LYS A 83 8.98 15.38 1.29
N PRO A 84 8.13 14.99 2.26
CA PRO A 84 7.38 13.73 2.20
C PRO A 84 6.49 13.69 0.96
N ASP A 85 5.83 14.79 0.59
CA ASP A 85 4.90 14.86 -0.54
C ASP A 85 5.51 14.39 -1.88
N LYS A 86 6.80 14.71 -2.10
CA LYS A 86 7.51 14.33 -3.34
C LYS A 86 7.96 12.87 -3.31
N GLN A 87 8.39 12.38 -2.16
CA GLN A 87 8.71 10.97 -1.96
C GLN A 87 7.45 10.11 -2.13
N ILE A 88 6.34 10.53 -1.53
CA ILE A 88 5.01 9.93 -1.67
C ILE A 88 4.59 9.85 -3.13
N ALA A 89 4.65 10.97 -3.85
CA ALA A 89 4.24 11.00 -5.25
C ALA A 89 5.07 10.03 -6.11
N MET A 90 6.37 9.90 -5.83
CA MET A 90 7.22 8.94 -6.53
C MET A 90 6.87 7.49 -6.18
N LEU A 91 6.74 7.16 -4.89
CA LEU A 91 6.42 5.82 -4.42
C LEU A 91 5.04 5.35 -4.90
N LYS A 92 4.00 6.18 -4.74
CA LYS A 92 2.64 5.88 -5.24
C LYS A 92 2.64 5.66 -6.76
N CYS A 93 3.43 6.43 -7.52
CA CYS A 93 3.55 6.22 -8.95
C CYS A 93 4.24 4.87 -9.28
N MET A 94 5.32 4.53 -8.58
CA MET A 94 6.03 3.26 -8.81
C MET A 94 5.20 2.04 -8.40
N GLU A 95 4.33 2.17 -7.40
CA GLU A 95 3.35 1.17 -7.01
C GLU A 95 2.28 0.98 -8.11
N ALA A 96 1.69 2.08 -8.59
CA ALA A 96 0.70 2.05 -9.68
C ALA A 96 1.26 1.50 -11.01
N HIS A 97 2.58 1.59 -11.20
CA HIS A 97 3.31 1.06 -12.35
C HIS A 97 4.32 -0.03 -11.92
N SER A 98 3.90 -0.88 -10.98
CA SER A 98 4.77 -1.90 -10.37
C SER A 98 5.34 -2.90 -11.36
N ASP A 99 4.65 -3.17 -12.46
CA ASP A 99 5.13 -4.00 -13.57
C ASP A 99 6.40 -3.41 -14.23
N TYR A 100 6.40 -2.10 -14.47
CA TYR A 100 7.55 -1.38 -15.02
C TYR A 100 8.63 -1.11 -13.96
N TYR A 101 8.26 -0.83 -12.72
CA TYR A 101 9.20 -0.46 -11.66
C TYR A 101 9.58 -1.60 -10.71
N HIS A 102 9.24 -2.85 -11.03
CA HIS A 102 9.43 -4.01 -10.18
C HIS A 102 10.83 -4.08 -9.52
N LYS A 103 11.89 -3.93 -10.32
CA LYS A 103 13.29 -3.92 -9.83
C LYS A 103 13.52 -2.92 -8.69
N TYR A 104 12.92 -1.73 -8.77
CA TYR A 104 13.09 -0.70 -7.75
C TYR A 104 12.17 -0.92 -6.56
N ASN A 105 10.97 -1.46 -6.78
CA ASN A 105 10.09 -1.86 -5.70
C ASN A 105 10.76 -2.94 -4.83
N GLU A 106 11.44 -3.92 -5.43
CA GLU A 106 12.26 -4.90 -4.68
C GLU A 106 13.38 -4.24 -3.85
N ILE A 107 13.99 -3.16 -4.37
CA ILE A 107 15.03 -2.41 -3.64
C ILE A 107 14.42 -1.67 -2.46
N ILE A 108 13.26 -1.03 -2.66
CA ILE A 108 12.52 -0.34 -1.62
C ILE A 108 12.12 -1.33 -0.54
N ASP A 109 11.46 -2.43 -0.90
CA ASP A 109 11.00 -3.46 0.03
C ASP A 109 12.16 -4.01 0.84
N LYS A 110 13.25 -4.40 0.17
CA LYS A 110 14.45 -4.92 0.85
C LYS A 110 15.04 -3.92 1.84
N GLN A 111 15.09 -2.63 1.48
CA GLN A 111 15.64 -1.61 2.35
C GLN A 111 14.71 -1.29 3.51
N VAL A 112 13.39 -1.22 3.28
CA VAL A 112 12.37 -1.03 4.32
C VAL A 112 12.38 -2.21 5.29
N SER A 113 12.34 -3.46 4.82
CA SER A 113 12.40 -4.65 5.67
C SER A 113 13.64 -4.66 6.55
N LYS A 114 14.82 -4.36 5.99
CA LYS A 114 16.07 -4.32 6.76
C LYS A 114 16.04 -3.28 7.89
N GLU A 115 15.53 -2.08 7.60
CA GLU A 115 15.45 -1.01 8.59
C GLU A 115 14.37 -1.31 9.64
N VAL A 116 13.23 -1.88 9.23
CA VAL A 116 12.14 -2.31 10.13
C VAL A 116 12.61 -3.43 11.07
N GLU A 117 13.33 -4.44 10.56
CA GLU A 117 13.96 -5.49 11.37
C GLU A 117 14.97 -4.91 12.37
N SER A 118 15.71 -3.87 11.97
CA SER A 118 16.63 -3.17 12.85
C SER A 118 15.91 -2.36 13.93
N MET A 119 14.70 -1.85 13.66
CA MET A 119 13.88 -1.13 14.65
C MET A 119 13.24 -2.10 15.66
N PHE A 120 12.88 -3.30 15.22
CA PHE A 120 12.14 -4.28 16.02
C PHE A 120 12.88 -5.63 16.07
N PRO A 121 14.01 -5.73 16.80
CA PRO A 121 14.80 -6.94 16.82
C PRO A 121 14.08 -8.11 17.52
N GLY A 122 14.07 -9.26 16.85
CA GLY A 122 13.77 -10.56 17.46
C GLY A 122 12.57 -11.32 16.89
N GLY A 123 12.42 -11.27 15.57
CA GLY A 123 11.50 -12.14 14.79
C GLY A 123 10.10 -11.56 14.61
N GLU A 124 9.27 -12.28 13.86
CA GLU A 124 7.95 -11.82 13.39
C GLU A 124 7.00 -11.41 14.52
N VAL A 125 6.95 -12.18 15.62
CA VAL A 125 6.07 -11.85 16.76
C VAL A 125 6.49 -10.55 17.44
N LYS A 126 7.81 -10.32 17.62
CA LYS A 126 8.31 -9.06 18.19
C LYS A 126 8.16 -7.90 17.24
N LEU A 127 8.24 -8.16 15.93
CA LEU A 127 7.94 -7.16 14.93
C LEU A 127 6.48 -6.72 15.03
N ALA A 128 5.53 -7.66 15.06
CA ALA A 128 4.11 -7.35 15.18
C ALA A 128 3.80 -6.58 16.46
N LEU A 129 4.33 -7.04 17.61
CA LEU A 129 4.18 -6.34 18.89
C LEU A 129 4.85 -4.96 18.89
N GLY A 130 6.03 -4.84 18.28
CA GLY A 130 6.77 -3.58 18.20
C GLY A 130 6.06 -2.55 17.32
N VAL A 131 5.52 -2.97 16.17
CA VAL A 131 4.68 -2.12 15.30
C VAL A 131 3.42 -1.70 16.05
N HIS A 132 2.75 -2.63 16.72
CA HIS A 132 1.58 -2.33 17.52
C HIS A 132 1.88 -1.31 18.62
N GLU A 133 2.93 -1.54 19.41
CA GLU A 133 3.38 -0.61 20.46
C GLU A 133 3.78 0.76 19.90
N PHE A 134 4.44 0.78 18.73
CA PHE A 134 4.79 2.02 18.04
C PHE A 134 3.56 2.87 17.74
N PHE A 135 2.46 2.27 17.27
CA PHE A 135 1.20 2.97 16.94
C PHE A 135 0.28 3.22 18.13
N THR A 136 0.36 2.44 19.21
CA THR A 136 -0.57 2.59 20.35
C THR A 136 0.01 3.33 21.54
N LYS A 137 1.33 3.34 21.69
CA LYS A 137 2.07 3.87 22.86
C LYS A 137 3.30 4.69 22.47
N GLY A 138 3.75 4.62 21.22
CA GLY A 138 4.99 5.23 20.74
C GLY A 138 4.79 6.51 19.92
N GLU A 139 5.76 6.79 19.04
CA GLU A 139 5.74 7.95 18.15
C GLU A 139 4.56 7.94 17.17
N GLY A 140 4.00 6.76 16.88
CA GLY A 140 2.85 6.58 16.00
C GLY A 140 1.48 6.80 16.65
N ASP A 141 1.40 7.22 17.92
CA ASP A 141 0.12 7.43 18.62
C ASP A 141 -0.80 8.44 17.90
N CYS A 142 -0.24 9.41 17.17
CA CYS A 142 -1.06 10.32 16.35
C CYS A 142 -1.72 9.65 15.13
N CYS A 143 -1.27 8.45 14.76
CA CYS A 143 -1.82 7.61 13.68
C CYS A 143 -2.59 6.39 14.21
N LYS A 144 -2.84 6.32 15.51
CA LYS A 144 -3.46 5.18 16.18
C LYS A 144 -4.81 4.79 15.60
N GLU A 145 -5.66 5.77 15.31
CA GLU A 145 -7.00 5.52 14.76
C GLU A 145 -6.92 4.98 13.32
N GLN A 146 -6.01 5.52 12.50
CA GLN A 146 -5.76 5.01 11.15
C GLN A 146 -5.17 3.60 11.19
N TYR A 147 -4.29 3.33 12.16
CA TYR A 147 -3.70 2.01 12.38
C TYR A 147 -4.79 1.00 12.74
N PHE A 148 -5.67 1.32 13.70
CA PHE A 148 -6.77 0.43 14.05
C PHE A 148 -7.77 0.25 12.92
N ALA A 149 -8.08 1.30 12.15
CA ALA A 149 -8.96 1.17 10.98
C ALA A 149 -8.38 0.23 9.93
N CYS A 150 -7.07 0.33 9.67
CA CYS A 150 -6.37 -0.58 8.75
C CYS A 150 -6.36 -2.02 9.29
N MET A 151 -6.00 -2.23 10.55
CA MET A 151 -5.98 -3.56 11.15
C MET A 151 -7.37 -4.19 11.25
N ASP A 152 -8.40 -3.42 11.61
CA ASP A 152 -9.79 -3.90 11.64
C ASP A 152 -10.21 -4.38 10.25
N CYS A 153 -9.84 -3.64 9.20
CA CYS A 153 -10.11 -4.02 7.82
C CYS A 153 -9.33 -5.28 7.39
N LEU A 154 -8.03 -5.37 7.72
CA LEU A 154 -7.22 -6.55 7.41
C LEU A 154 -7.71 -7.81 8.13
N ILE A 155 -8.22 -7.68 9.36
CA ILE A 155 -8.88 -8.78 10.07
C ILE A 155 -10.16 -9.17 9.35
N GLU A 156 -10.99 -8.22 8.90
CA GLU A 156 -12.20 -8.52 8.14
C GLU A 156 -11.90 -9.21 6.79
N GLU A 157 -10.86 -8.80 6.08
CA GLU A 157 -10.46 -9.43 4.81
C GLU A 157 -9.78 -10.79 4.99
N GLY A 158 -8.98 -10.95 6.05
CA GLY A 158 -8.25 -12.18 6.33
C GLY A 158 -9.15 -13.33 6.78
N PHE A 159 -10.20 -13.02 7.52
CA PHE A 159 -11.19 -13.98 8.01
C PHE A 159 -12.45 -13.90 7.15
N ASN A 160 -12.42 -14.52 5.98
CA ASN A 160 -13.60 -14.66 5.12
C ASN A 160 -14.70 -15.49 5.83
N GLU A 161 -15.95 -15.38 5.35
CA GLU A 161 -17.12 -16.10 5.93
C GLU A 161 -16.88 -17.62 6.11
N GLU A 162 -16.05 -18.24 5.26
CA GLU A 162 -15.69 -19.68 5.36
C GLU A 162 -14.92 -20.02 6.64
N GLU A 163 -14.08 -19.11 7.17
CA GLU A 163 -13.37 -19.33 8.43
C GLU A 163 -14.23 -19.00 9.65
N GLU A 164 -15.21 -18.10 9.51
CA GLU A 164 -16.16 -17.82 10.61
C GLU A 164 -17.08 -19.03 10.89
N GLU A 165 -17.36 -19.87 9.88
CA GLU A 165 -18.02 -21.16 10.08
C GLU A 165 -17.16 -22.16 10.88
N GLU A 166 -15.83 -22.11 10.75
CA GLU A 166 -14.91 -23.02 11.44
C GLU A 166 -14.65 -22.58 12.89
N PHE A 167 -14.43 -21.29 13.14
CA PHE A 167 -14.09 -20.76 14.47
C PHE A 167 -15.31 -20.26 15.27
N GLY A 168 -16.47 -20.15 14.62
CA GLY A 168 -17.73 -19.79 15.23
C GLY A 168 -18.02 -18.28 15.24
N PRO A 169 -19.30 -17.90 15.39
CA PRO A 169 -19.74 -16.51 15.33
C PRO A 169 -19.08 -15.69 16.45
N GLY A 170 -18.43 -14.59 16.05
CA GLY A 170 -17.78 -13.67 16.98
C GLY A 170 -16.25 -13.80 17.08
N PHE A 171 -15.63 -14.71 16.33
CA PHE A 171 -14.17 -14.80 16.25
C PHE A 171 -13.52 -13.50 15.74
N ILE A 172 -14.09 -12.88 14.69
CA ILE A 172 -13.66 -11.58 14.16
C ILE A 172 -13.75 -10.49 15.25
N ASN A 173 -14.88 -10.45 15.97
CA ASN A 173 -15.08 -9.50 17.06
C ASN A 173 -14.09 -9.72 18.22
N PHE A 174 -13.74 -10.98 18.51
CA PHE A 174 -12.72 -11.31 19.49
C PHE A 174 -11.33 -10.85 19.03
N GLY A 175 -10.97 -11.05 17.76
CA GLY A 175 -9.71 -10.57 17.19
C GLY A 175 -9.56 -9.05 17.30
N LYS A 176 -10.60 -8.30 16.89
CA LYS A 176 -10.64 -6.83 17.04
C LYS A 176 -10.56 -6.38 18.50
N TRP A 177 -11.28 -7.07 19.39
CA TRP A 177 -11.23 -6.77 20.83
C TRP A 177 -9.83 -7.02 21.40
N LEU A 178 -9.21 -8.15 21.05
CA LEU A 178 -7.87 -8.52 21.51
C LEU A 178 -6.82 -7.51 21.02
N LEU A 179 -6.92 -7.06 19.77
CA LEU A 179 -6.05 -6.02 19.20
C LEU A 179 -6.12 -4.71 19.99
N ARG A 180 -7.29 -4.35 20.53
CA ARG A 180 -7.48 -3.13 21.32
C ARG A 180 -7.10 -3.29 22.80
N LEU A 181 -6.92 -4.53 23.27
CA LEU A 181 -6.62 -4.84 24.67
C LEU A 181 -5.11 -4.86 24.98
N ILE A 182 -4.29 -5.23 23.99
CA ILE A 182 -2.82 -5.34 24.09
C ILE A 182 -2.18 -3.94 24.02
#